data_AF-A0ABC8SID2-F1
#
_entry.id   AF-A0ABC8SID2-F1
#
_cell.length_a   1.000
_cell.length_b   1.000
_cell.length_c   1.000
_cell.angle_alpha   90.00
_cell.angle_beta   90.00
_cell.angle_gamma   90.00
#
_symmetry.space_group_name_H-M   'P 1'
#
loop_
_entity.id
_entity.type
_entity.pdbx_description
1 polymer ?
#
loop_
_entity_poly.entity_id
_entity_poly.type
_entity_poly.pdbx_seq_one_letter_code
_entity_poly.pdbx_strand_id
1 'polypeptide(L)'
;MENGSPRWGFRGNDELNMASEITIRGMLNLLMRNLNEADHRTTIPLGHGDPSVFPCFRTTSVAEDAIADALRSGKFNGYSSTVGILPAR
;
A
#
# COMPACT_ATOMS: atom_id res chain seq x y z
N MET A 1 45.59 -16.94 4.37
CA MET A 1 44.98 -15.74 3.76
C MET A 1 43.59 -16.16 3.34
N GLU A 2 42.58 -15.90 4.15
CA GLU A 2 41.19 -16.30 3.84
C GLU A 2 40.67 -15.40 2.71
N ASN A 3 40.41 -16.02 1.56
CA ASN A 3 39.75 -15.35 0.44
C ASN A 3 38.32 -15.01 0.87
N GLY A 4 38.04 -13.72 0.99
CA GLY A 4 36.71 -13.20 1.32
C GLY A 4 35.64 -13.79 0.38
N SER A 5 34.53 -14.22 0.98
CA SER A 5 33.39 -14.82 0.28
C SER A 5 32.93 -13.98 -0.93
N PRO A 6 32.48 -14.60 -2.04
CA PRO A 6 32.03 -13.87 -3.22
C PRO A 6 30.90 -12.90 -2.85
N ARG A 7 31.08 -11.60 -3.14
CA ARG A 7 30.02 -10.60 -2.96
C ARG A 7 28.98 -10.79 -4.06
N TRP A 8 27.71 -10.98 -3.67
CA TRP A 8 26.58 -11.05 -4.59
C TRP A 8 26.48 -9.77 -5.45
N GLY A 9 26.26 -9.93 -6.76
CA GLY A 9 26.15 -8.83 -7.72
C GLY A 9 24.80 -8.11 -7.73
N PHE A 10 23.81 -8.61 -6.98
CA PHE A 10 22.54 -7.92 -6.76
C PHE A 10 22.77 -6.79 -5.75
N ARG A 11 22.75 -5.54 -6.23
CA ARG A 11 22.81 -4.35 -5.39
C ARG A 11 21.60 -3.47 -5.66
N GLY A 12 21.04 -2.88 -4.60
CA GLY A 12 20.05 -1.83 -4.74
C GLY A 12 20.65 -0.59 -5.39
N ASN A 13 19.82 0.24 -6.00
CA ASN A 13 20.25 1.54 -6.48
C ASN A 13 20.35 2.50 -5.29
N ASP A 14 21.56 2.96 -4.97
CA ASP A 14 21.83 3.85 -3.84
C ASP A 14 21.10 5.20 -3.95
N GLU A 15 20.80 5.67 -5.17
CA GLU A 15 19.98 6.88 -5.37
C GLU A 15 18.53 6.66 -4.96
N LEU A 16 17.97 5.47 -5.22
CA LEU A 16 16.62 5.11 -4.76
C LEU A 16 16.57 4.94 -3.25
N ASN A 17 17.67 4.47 -2.64
CA ASN A 17 17.78 4.37 -1.19
C ASN A 17 17.71 5.77 -0.56
N MET A 18 18.51 6.74 -1.03
CA MET A 18 18.47 8.11 -0.51
C MET A 18 17.10 8.79 -0.74
N ALA A 19 16.48 8.60 -1.91
CA ALA A 19 15.15 9.15 -2.18
C ALA A 19 14.05 8.57 -1.27
N SER A 20 14.26 7.37 -0.70
CA SER A 20 13.32 6.73 0.22
C SER A 20 13.46 7.19 1.68
N GLU A 21 14.52 7.93 2.02
CA GLU A 21 14.82 8.32 3.41
C GLU A 21 13.82 9.33 3.98
N ILE A 22 13.22 10.19 3.15
CA ILE A 22 12.25 11.21 3.56
C ILE A 22 10.90 10.97 2.88
N THR A 23 10.14 10.02 3.42
CA THR A 23 8.76 9.76 2.97
C THR A 23 7.74 10.28 3.98
N ILE A 24 6.53 10.62 3.49
CA ILE A 24 5.39 10.96 4.37
C ILE A 24 5.16 9.84 5.38
N ARG A 25 5.23 8.57 4.95
CA ARG A 25 5.10 7.41 5.84
C ARG A 25 6.19 7.37 6.91
N GLY A 26 7.45 7.61 6.54
CA GLY A 26 8.58 7.64 7.47
C GLY A 26 8.42 8.73 8.54
N MET A 27 8.05 9.94 8.11
CA MET A 27 7.79 11.05 9.03
C MET A 27 6.60 10.77 9.97
N LEU A 28 5.52 10.17 9.47
CA LEU A 28 4.38 9.79 10.31
C LEU A 28 4.79 8.73 11.36
N ASN A 29 5.55 7.71 10.97
CA ASN A 29 6.04 6.70 11.90
C ASN A 29 6.96 7.31 12.97
N LEU A 30 7.80 8.28 12.58
CA LEU A 30 8.63 9.05 13.51
C LEU A 30 7.78 9.86 14.51
N LEU A 31 6.70 10.49 14.06
CA LEU A 31 5.82 11.22 14.98
C LEU A 31 5.10 10.26 15.94
N MET A 32 4.54 9.16 15.42
CA MET A 32 3.81 8.18 16.22
C MET A 32 4.68 7.52 17.29
N ARG A 33 5.97 7.22 17.00
CA ARG A 33 6.88 6.61 17.98
C ARG A 33 7.33 7.57 19.09
N ASN A 34 7.13 8.88 18.92
CA ASN A 34 7.52 9.90 19.89
C ASN A 34 6.31 10.51 20.63
N LEU A 35 5.13 9.88 20.53
CA LEU A 35 3.98 10.27 21.34
C LEU A 35 4.25 10.02 22.82
N ASN A 36 3.77 10.92 23.67
CA ASN A 36 3.88 10.77 25.12
C ASN A 36 2.95 9.65 25.61
N GLU A 37 3.51 8.58 26.17
CA GLU A 37 2.74 7.44 26.69
C GLU A 37 1.83 7.82 27.87
N ALA A 38 2.15 8.89 28.60
CA ALA A 38 1.33 9.42 29.69
C ALA A 38 0.15 10.29 29.21
N ASP A 39 0.08 10.62 27.92
CA ASP A 39 -1.04 11.37 27.33
C ASP A 39 -2.12 10.39 26.84
N HIS A 40 -3.31 10.52 27.40
CA HIS A 40 -4.45 9.64 27.09
C HIS A 40 -5.39 10.21 26.03
N ARG A 41 -5.08 11.38 25.45
CA ARG A 41 -5.88 11.93 24.35
C ARG A 41 -5.75 11.04 23.11
N THR A 42 -6.88 10.76 22.47
CA THR A 42 -6.89 9.99 21.22
C THR A 42 -6.14 10.74 20.11
N THR A 43 -5.19 10.07 19.47
CA THR A 43 -4.49 10.62 18.30
C THR A 43 -5.41 10.62 17.08
N ILE A 44 -5.47 11.75 16.36
CA ILE A 44 -6.21 11.88 15.09
C ILE A 44 -5.21 11.77 13.94
N PRO A 45 -5.22 10.68 13.14
CA PRO A 45 -4.16 10.44 12.18
C PRO A 45 -4.47 11.09 10.81
N LEU A 46 -4.17 12.38 10.69
CA LEU A 46 -4.43 13.19 9.49
C LEU A 46 -3.48 12.92 8.30
N GLY A 47 -2.46 12.08 8.50
CA GLY A 47 -1.51 11.73 7.46
C GLY A 47 -1.83 10.45 6.67
N HIS A 48 -2.94 9.76 6.99
CA HIS A 48 -3.35 8.60 6.19
C HIS A 48 -3.94 9.04 4.85
N GLY A 49 -3.28 8.65 3.75
CA GLY A 49 -3.82 8.82 2.40
C GLY A 49 -4.84 7.75 1.99
N ASP A 50 -4.95 6.66 2.75
CA ASP A 50 -5.93 5.60 2.52
C ASP A 50 -7.21 5.91 3.33
N PRO A 51 -8.33 6.25 2.66
CA PRO A 51 -9.57 6.55 3.36
C PRO A 51 -10.21 5.32 4.01
N SER A 52 -9.91 4.10 3.53
CA SER A 52 -10.55 2.86 4.01
C SER A 52 -10.22 2.52 5.47
N VAL A 53 -9.19 3.16 6.04
CA VAL A 53 -8.88 3.10 7.48
C VAL A 53 -10.03 3.63 8.34
N PHE A 54 -10.84 4.56 7.84
CA PHE A 54 -11.97 5.09 8.60
C PHE A 54 -13.26 4.37 8.19
N PRO A 55 -13.99 3.76 9.15
CA PRO A 55 -15.20 2.98 8.84
C PRO A 55 -16.32 3.73 8.13
N CYS A 56 -16.29 5.07 8.15
CA CYS A 56 -17.23 5.93 7.44
C CYS A 56 -16.96 6.01 5.93
N PHE A 57 -15.75 5.68 5.46
CA PHE A 57 -15.43 5.57 4.04
C PHE A 57 -15.64 4.14 3.55
N ARG A 58 -16.91 3.77 3.35
CA ARG A 58 -17.29 2.51 2.70
C ARG A 58 -17.49 2.73 1.21
N THR A 59 -17.23 1.67 0.43
CA THR A 59 -17.66 1.64 -0.97
C THR A 59 -19.19 1.64 -1.07
N THR A 60 -19.71 1.95 -2.25
CA THR A 60 -21.15 1.84 -2.52
C THR A 60 -21.57 0.38 -2.65
N SER A 61 -22.78 0.03 -2.21
CA SER A 61 -23.32 -1.33 -2.34
C SER A 61 -23.37 -1.79 -3.80
N VAL A 62 -23.55 -0.87 -4.75
CA VAL A 62 -23.52 -1.15 -6.19
C VAL A 62 -22.19 -1.78 -6.62
N ALA A 63 -21.08 -1.35 -6.02
CA ALA A 63 -19.77 -1.91 -6.32
C ALA A 63 -19.60 -3.31 -5.72
N GLU A 64 -20.13 -3.54 -4.51
CA GLU A 64 -20.11 -4.85 -3.86
C GLU A 64 -20.94 -5.87 -4.65
N ASP A 65 -22.15 -5.48 -5.06
CA ASP A 65 -23.04 -6.32 -5.88
C ASP A 65 -22.41 -6.64 -7.24
N ALA A 66 -21.81 -5.65 -7.91
CA ALA A 66 -21.13 -5.85 -9.18
C ALA A 66 -19.95 -6.84 -9.07
N ILE A 67 -19.19 -6.79 -7.98
CA ILE A 67 -18.12 -7.78 -7.72
C ILE A 67 -18.71 -9.17 -7.51
N ALA A 68 -19.78 -9.29 -6.71
CA ALA A 68 -20.44 -10.57 -6.45
C ALA A 68 -21.01 -11.19 -7.75
N ASP A 69 -21.63 -10.39 -8.59
CA ASP A 69 -22.18 -10.82 -9.88
C ASP A 69 -21.08 -11.22 -10.87
N ALA A 70 -19.99 -10.45 -10.94
CA ALA A 70 -18.84 -10.80 -11.76
C ALA A 70 -18.26 -12.17 -11.36
N LEU A 71 -18.07 -12.41 -10.05
CA LEU A 71 -17.60 -13.69 -9.51
C LEU A 71 -18.56 -14.84 -9.83
N ARG A 72 -19.86 -14.66 -9.57
CA ARG A 72 -20.89 -15.70 -9.82
C ARG A 72 -21.04 -16.01 -11.31
N SER A 73 -20.77 -15.05 -12.19
CA SER A 73 -20.90 -15.25 -13.63
C SER A 73 -19.89 -16.25 -14.22
N GLY A 74 -18.72 -16.40 -13.58
CA GLY A 74 -17.60 -17.19 -14.11
C GLY A 74 -16.99 -16.66 -15.41
N LYS A 75 -17.42 -15.48 -15.89
CA LYS A 75 -17.02 -14.93 -17.21
C LYS A 75 -15.67 -14.24 -17.22
N PHE A 76 -15.16 -13.84 -16.05
CA PHE A 76 -13.99 -12.97 -15.91
C PHE A 76 -12.81 -13.66 -15.21
N ASN A 77 -12.72 -14.99 -15.29
CA ASN A 77 -11.71 -15.79 -14.57
C ASN A 77 -10.41 -16.00 -15.36
N GLY A 78 -10.37 -15.59 -16.63
CA GLY A 78 -9.20 -15.74 -17.51
C GLY A 78 -8.31 -14.50 -17.53
N TYR A 79 -7.17 -14.60 -18.23
CA TYR A 79 -6.31 -13.45 -18.49
C TYR A 79 -7.03 -12.39 -19.34
N SER A 80 -6.95 -11.12 -18.92
CA SER A 80 -7.35 -9.98 -19.74
C SER A 80 -6.23 -9.61 -20.73
N SER A 81 -6.55 -8.75 -21.72
CA SER A 81 -5.49 -8.08 -22.48
C SER A 81 -4.70 -7.12 -21.57
N THR A 82 -3.51 -6.70 -22.02
CA THR A 82 -2.61 -5.80 -21.27
C THR A 82 -3.24 -4.46 -20.89
N VAL A 83 -4.25 -4.04 -21.64
CA VAL A 83 -4.95 -2.77 -21.43
C VAL A 83 -6.31 -2.96 -20.72
N GLY A 84 -6.68 -4.18 -20.31
CA GLY A 84 -7.96 -4.47 -19.61
C GLY A 84 -8.97 -5.20 -20.49
N ILE A 85 -10.28 -5.07 -20.24
CA ILE A 85 -11.37 -5.57 -21.11
C ILE A 85 -12.06 -4.40 -21.82
N LEU A 86 -12.51 -4.56 -23.07
CA LEU A 86 -13.04 -3.44 -23.86
C LEU A 86 -14.19 -2.67 -23.16
N PRO A 87 -15.15 -3.32 -22.47
CA PRO A 87 -16.22 -2.59 -21.77
C PRO A 87 -15.77 -1.81 -20.52
N ALA A 88 -14.55 -2.03 -20.01
CA ALA A 88 -14.06 -1.44 -18.77
C ALA A 88 -12.87 -0.49 -18.97
N ARG A 89 -12.52 -0.19 -20.23
CA ARG A 89 -11.50 0.77 -20.62
C ARG A 89 -12.17 2.03 -21.18
#